data_AF-A0A6G3XAH7-F1
#
_entry.id   AF-A0A6G3XAH7-F1
#
_cell.length_a   1.000
_cell.length_b   1.000
_cell.length_c   1.000
_cell.angle_alpha   90.00
_cell.angle_beta   90.00
_cell.angle_gamma   90.00
#
_symmetry.space_group_name_H-M   'P 1'
#
loop_
_entity.id
_entity.type
_entity.pdbx_description
1 polymer ?
#
loop_
_entity_poly.entity_id
_entity_poly.type
_entity_poly.pdbx_seq_one_letter_code
_entity_poly.pdbx_strand_id
1 'polypeptide(L)'
;GADTPGKVRALAAKAVNPDPTDRTTPRTAAVCVYPDMAATAAAALAGSGVKVASVATAFPAGRAALDVKLADVRDAVAAGAD
;
A
#
# COMPACT_ATOMS: atom_id res chain seq x y z
N GLY A 1 10.03 -9.63 -1.71
CA GLY A 1 10.21 -8.19 -2.01
C GLY A 1 11.42 -7.67 -1.29
N ALA A 2 12.01 -6.57 -1.76
CA ALA A 2 13.10 -5.87 -1.08
C ALA A 2 12.61 -4.61 -0.35
N ASP A 3 11.29 -4.54 -0.11
CA ASP A 3 10.66 -3.44 0.60
C ASP A 3 10.98 -3.51 2.08
N THR A 4 11.10 -2.32 2.67
CA THR A 4 11.28 -2.16 4.10
C THR A 4 10.32 -1.08 4.58
N PRO A 5 9.98 -1.03 5.88
CA PRO A 5 9.13 0.03 6.40
C PRO A 5 9.67 1.44 6.07
N GLY A 6 10.98 1.61 6.02
CA GLY A 6 11.61 2.87 5.61
C GLY A 6 11.34 3.24 4.15
N LYS A 7 11.45 2.27 3.22
CA LYS A 7 11.14 2.50 1.80
C LYS A 7 9.66 2.80 1.58
N VAL A 8 8.77 2.11 2.30
CA VAL A 8 7.31 2.33 2.22
C VAL A 8 6.93 3.72 2.74
N ARG A 9 7.53 4.19 3.85
CA ARG A 9 7.34 5.57 4.32
C ARG A 9 7.83 6.61 3.31
N ALA A 10 8.97 6.37 2.67
CA ALA A 10 9.48 7.25 1.62
C ALA A 10 8.56 7.27 0.38
N LEU A 11 8.01 6.12 0.00
CA LEU A 11 7.00 6.01 -1.06
C LEU A 11 5.73 6.80 -0.70
N ALA A 12 5.22 6.64 0.52
CA ALA A 12 4.05 7.37 1.03
C ALA A 12 4.29 8.90 0.99
N ALA A 13 5.46 9.37 1.42
CA ALA A 13 5.80 10.80 1.35
C ALA A 13 5.77 11.34 -0.09
N LYS A 14 6.28 10.57 -1.05
CA LYS A 14 6.21 10.91 -2.49
C LYS A 14 4.78 10.85 -3.02
N ALA A 15 3.94 9.95 -2.53
CA ALA A 15 2.54 9.89 -2.93
C ALA A 15 1.77 11.16 -2.51
N VAL A 16 2.10 11.70 -1.34
CA VAL A 16 1.51 12.95 -0.83
C VAL A 16 2.09 14.19 -1.53
N ASN A 17 3.39 14.19 -1.86
CA ASN A 17 4.05 15.28 -2.59
C ASN A 17 4.85 14.72 -3.78
N PRO A 18 4.20 14.44 -4.92
CA PRO A 18 4.85 13.75 -6.04
C PRO A 18 5.95 14.56 -6.70
N ASP A 19 5.74 15.87 -6.83
CA ASP A 19 6.73 16.81 -7.32
C ASP A 19 7.22 17.70 -6.16
N PRO A 20 8.48 17.57 -5.73
CA PRO A 20 9.03 18.43 -4.68
C PRO A 20 9.33 19.86 -5.17
N THR A 21 9.34 20.10 -6.48
CA THR A 21 9.60 21.40 -7.10
C THR A 21 8.32 22.17 -7.44
N ASP A 22 7.19 21.48 -7.58
CA ASP A 22 5.88 22.08 -7.86
C ASP A 22 4.81 21.61 -6.85
N ARG A 23 4.47 22.51 -5.91
CA ARG A 23 3.44 22.28 -4.88
C ARG A 23 2.00 22.29 -5.40
N THR A 24 1.78 22.70 -6.66
CA THR A 24 0.45 22.61 -7.30
C THR A 24 0.16 21.21 -7.82
N THR A 25 1.19 20.36 -7.90
CA THR A 25 1.04 18.96 -8.31
C THR A 25 0.07 18.22 -7.39
N PRO A 26 -0.97 17.58 -7.93
CA PRO A 26 -1.93 16.85 -7.12
C PRO A 26 -1.29 15.63 -6.47
N ARG A 27 -1.85 15.22 -5.33
CA ARG A 27 -1.51 13.96 -4.66
C ARG A 27 -1.86 12.78 -5.56
N THR A 28 -1.17 11.66 -5.39
CA THR A 28 -1.61 10.42 -6.08
C THR A 28 -2.92 9.92 -5.50
N ALA A 29 -3.64 9.11 -6.28
CA ALA A 29 -4.86 8.47 -5.78
C ALA A 29 -4.56 7.43 -4.70
N ALA A 30 -3.49 6.64 -4.87
CA ALA A 30 -3.12 5.56 -3.97
C ALA A 30 -1.62 5.24 -4.02
N VAL A 31 -1.17 4.45 -3.06
CA VAL A 31 0.04 3.61 -3.16
C VAL A 31 -0.37 2.15 -3.17
N CYS A 32 0.40 1.29 -3.86
CA CYS A 32 0.17 -0.16 -3.85
C CYS A 32 1.38 -0.87 -3.23
N VAL A 33 1.15 -1.72 -2.24
CA VAL A 33 2.19 -2.43 -1.48
C VAL A 33 1.86 -3.91 -1.27
N TYR A 34 2.85 -4.70 -0.85
CA TYR A 34 2.60 -6.06 -0.35
C TYR A 34 1.78 -6.06 0.96
N PRO A 35 1.00 -7.12 1.26
CA PRO A 35 0.12 -7.19 2.43
C PRO A 35 0.82 -6.91 3.75
N ASP A 36 2.04 -7.42 3.92
CA ASP A 36 2.86 -7.23 5.12
C ASP A 36 3.31 -5.78 5.34
N MET A 37 3.26 -4.95 4.29
CA MET A 37 3.59 -3.53 4.34
C MET A 37 2.35 -2.62 4.45
N ALA A 38 1.13 -3.16 4.31
CA ALA A 38 -0.11 -2.37 4.32
C ALA A 38 -0.26 -1.55 5.61
N ALA A 39 0.02 -2.13 6.78
CA ALA A 39 -0.03 -1.42 8.06
C ALA A 39 0.96 -0.25 8.13
N THR A 40 2.15 -0.39 7.54
CA THR A 40 3.12 0.70 7.47
C THR A 40 2.63 1.82 6.55
N ALA A 41 2.06 1.47 5.40
CA ALA A 41 1.51 2.44 4.45
C ALA A 41 0.31 3.18 5.04
N ALA A 42 -0.62 2.46 5.68
CA ALA A 42 -1.78 3.03 6.36
C ALA A 42 -1.39 4.03 7.44
N ALA A 43 -0.43 3.68 8.30
CA ALA A 43 0.10 4.59 9.30
C ALA A 43 0.76 5.84 8.67
N ALA A 44 1.51 5.67 7.59
CA ALA A 44 2.22 6.76 6.92
C ALA A 44 1.30 7.72 6.14
N LEU A 45 0.17 7.22 5.64
CA LEU A 45 -0.79 7.97 4.82
C LEU A 45 -2.03 8.45 5.58
N ALA A 46 -2.12 8.16 6.88
CA ALA A 46 -3.22 8.58 7.73
C ALA A 46 -3.50 10.10 7.59
N GLY A 47 -4.75 10.45 7.28
CA GLY A 47 -5.19 11.85 7.10
C GLY A 47 -4.72 12.52 5.81
N SER A 48 -3.93 11.85 4.96
CA SER A 48 -3.42 12.44 3.71
C SER A 48 -4.43 12.43 2.56
N GLY A 49 -5.48 11.61 2.63
CA GLY A 49 -6.42 11.37 1.53
C GLY A 49 -5.89 10.47 0.40
N VAL A 50 -4.61 10.07 0.44
CA VAL A 50 -4.05 9.05 -0.47
C VAL A 50 -4.45 7.67 0.05
N LYS A 51 -4.93 6.80 -0.84
CA LYS A 51 -5.40 5.45 -0.53
C LYS A 51 -4.27 4.44 -0.41
N VAL A 52 -4.50 3.38 0.36
CA VAL A 52 -3.59 2.24 0.51
C VAL A 52 -4.18 1.04 -0.23
N ALA A 53 -3.70 0.79 -1.44
CA ALA A 53 -3.96 -0.47 -2.12
C ALA A 53 -2.94 -1.53 -1.66
N SER A 54 -3.37 -2.80 -1.69
CA SER A 54 -2.46 -3.92 -1.51
C SER A 54 -2.72 -5.01 -2.56
N VAL A 55 -1.64 -5.60 -3.08
CA VAL A 55 -1.76 -6.84 -3.84
C VAL A 55 -2.15 -7.97 -2.89
N ALA A 56 -3.00 -8.89 -3.33
CA ALA A 56 -3.43 -10.05 -2.55
C ALA A 56 -3.66 -11.24 -3.48
N THR A 57 -4.27 -12.30 -2.95
CA THR A 57 -4.63 -13.52 -3.66
C THR A 57 -3.44 -14.33 -4.20
N ALA A 58 -2.37 -14.44 -3.40
CA ALA A 58 -1.11 -15.12 -3.74
C ALA A 58 -0.35 -14.47 -4.92
N PHE A 59 -0.35 -13.14 -4.96
CA PHE A 59 0.45 -12.37 -5.91
C PHE A 59 1.96 -12.73 -5.79
N PRO A 60 2.72 -12.84 -6.90
CA PRO A 60 2.28 -12.62 -8.29
C PRO A 60 1.75 -13.89 -8.98
N ALA A 61 1.97 -15.07 -8.40
CA ALA A 61 1.68 -16.34 -9.08
C ALA A 61 0.17 -16.64 -9.20
N GLY A 62 -0.64 -16.15 -8.26
CA GLY A 62 -2.09 -16.35 -8.22
C GLY A 62 -2.54 -17.80 -8.01
N ARG A 63 -1.61 -18.73 -7.77
CA ARG A 63 -1.86 -20.17 -7.61
C ARG A 63 -1.86 -20.55 -6.13
N ALA A 64 -3.03 -20.48 -5.53
CA ALA A 64 -3.32 -20.98 -4.18
C ALA A 64 -4.78 -21.43 -4.10
N ALA A 65 -5.11 -22.22 -3.10
CA ALA A 65 -6.49 -22.58 -2.80
C ALA A 65 -7.32 -21.32 -2.47
N LEU A 66 -8.65 -21.40 -2.69
CA LEU A 66 -9.54 -20.24 -2.56
C LEU A 66 -9.53 -19.68 -1.12
N ASP A 67 -9.51 -20.56 -0.12
CA ASP A 67 -9.43 -20.20 1.29
C ASP A 67 -8.17 -19.39 1.61
N VAL A 68 -7.02 -19.76 1.06
CA VAL A 68 -5.77 -19.00 1.19
C VAL A 68 -5.90 -17.62 0.55
N LYS A 69 -6.51 -17.52 -0.64
CA LYS A 69 -6.72 -16.22 -1.30
C LYS A 69 -7.65 -15.32 -0.50
N LEU A 70 -8.70 -15.88 0.10
CA LEU A 70 -9.63 -15.15 0.95
C LEU A 70 -8.95 -14.70 2.26
N ALA A 71 -8.09 -15.53 2.85
CA ALA A 71 -7.31 -15.15 4.02
C ALA A 71 -6.37 -13.98 3.70
N ASP A 72 -5.63 -14.04 2.60
CA ASP A 72 -4.73 -12.99 2.13
C ASP A 72 -5.45 -11.63 1.99
N VAL A 73 -6.66 -11.62 1.41
CA VAL A 73 -7.49 -10.41 1.31
C VAL A 73 -7.94 -9.90 2.69
N ARG A 74 -8.36 -10.80 3.59
CA ARG A 74 -8.77 -10.41 4.96
C ARG A 74 -7.61 -9.80 5.73
N ASP A 75 -6.40 -10.36 5.59
CA ASP A 75 -5.20 -9.86 6.26
C ASP A 75 -4.82 -8.47 5.73
N ALA A 76 -4.87 -8.26 4.41
CA ALA A 76 -4.62 -6.95 3.81
C ALA A 76 -5.62 -5.88 4.29
N VAL A 77 -6.91 -6.21 4.33
CA VAL A 77 -7.96 -5.31 4.85
C VAL A 77 -7.76 -5.03 6.34
N ALA A 78 -7.47 -6.05 7.15
CA ALA A 78 -7.19 -5.89 8.58
C ALA A 78 -5.95 -5.02 8.85
N ALA A 79 -4.95 -5.08 7.96
CA ALA A 79 -3.77 -4.23 7.99
C ALA A 79 -4.00 -2.80 7.49
N GLY A 80 -5.21 -2.47 7.02
CA GLY A 80 -5.61 -1.10 6.66
C GLY A 80 -5.52 -0.77 5.16
N ALA A 81 -5.59 -1.76 4.27
CA ALA A 81 -5.84 -1.50 2.86
C ALA A 81 -7.28 -1.01 2.60
N ASP A 82 -7.43 -0.07 1.66
CA ASP A 82 -8.69 0.55 1.21
C ASP A 82 -9.42 -0.24 0.12
#